data_AF-W2ZFF0-F1
#
_entry.id   AF-W2ZFF0-F1
#
_cell.length_a   1.000
_cell.length_b   1.000
_cell.length_c   1.000
_cell.angle_alpha   90.00
_cell.angle_beta   90.00
_cell.angle_gamma   90.00
#
_symmetry.space_group_name_H-M   'P 1'
#
loop_
_entity.id
_entity.type
_entity.pdbx_description
1 polymer ?
#
loop_
_entity_poly.entity_id
_entity_poly.type
_entity_poly.pdbx_seq_one_letter_code
_entity_poly.pdbx_strand_id
1 'polypeptide(L)'
;MLKKGRLHRSTRIKPALTTENKHMRVEHVLSYIDDAIHNFEPMENVIHIDEKWFNQDTNTRTYMFLEGEPSPQRDRKSKNFIPKTMFLAAVARPRYDFHRKCRWSGKIGIWALTEDSDATPFSFKKTMPSPIFRHLTPTFWPLGWKEAGQFGSSSSPRILPI
;
A
#
# COMPACT_ATOMS: atom_id res chain seq x y z
N MET A 1 -8.79 31.63 38.17
CA MET A 1 -9.98 31.34 37.33
C MET A 1 -9.53 30.67 36.04
N LEU A 2 -9.75 29.36 35.88
CA LEU A 2 -9.43 28.63 34.64
C LEU A 2 -10.47 28.98 33.57
N LYS A 3 -10.04 29.56 32.44
CA LYS A 3 -10.92 29.76 31.28
C LYS A 3 -11.41 28.40 30.79
N LYS A 4 -12.72 28.23 30.69
CA LYS A 4 -13.40 27.03 30.19
C LYS A 4 -13.01 26.83 28.72
N GLY A 5 -11.95 26.06 28.48
CA GLY A 5 -11.43 25.80 27.14
C GLY A 5 -12.43 24.97 26.33
N ARG A 6 -12.87 25.50 25.19
CA ARG A 6 -13.66 24.73 24.23
C ARG A 6 -12.72 23.81 23.46
N LEU A 7 -12.81 22.51 23.71
CA LEU A 7 -12.09 21.49 22.94
C LEU A 7 -12.62 21.51 21.50
N HIS A 8 -11.81 22.02 20.56
CA HIS A 8 -12.08 21.89 19.13
C HIS A 8 -11.52 20.56 18.63
N ARG A 9 -12.40 19.64 18.21
CA ARG A 9 -11.99 18.42 17.51
C ARG A 9 -11.70 18.77 16.06
N SER A 10 -10.46 18.62 15.61
CA SER A 10 -10.13 18.72 14.18
C SER A 10 -10.93 17.67 13.41
N THR A 11 -11.64 18.10 12.35
CA THR A 11 -12.36 17.20 11.45
C THR A 11 -11.45 16.86 10.27
N ARG A 12 -11.23 15.56 10.02
CA ARG A 12 -10.52 15.09 8.82
C ARG A 12 -11.43 15.30 7.60
N ILE A 13 -10.86 15.79 6.50
CA ILE A 13 -11.54 15.82 5.19
C ILE A 13 -11.89 14.37 4.83
N LYS A 14 -13.18 14.11 4.62
CA LYS A 14 -13.68 12.83 4.12
C LYS A 14 -14.09 13.00 2.67
N PRO A 15 -13.83 12.01 1.79
CA PRO A 15 -14.35 12.07 0.44
C PRO A 15 -15.88 12.13 0.50
N ALA A 16 -16.47 13.01 -0.31
CA ALA A 16 -17.91 13.05 -0.48
C ALA A 16 -18.35 11.82 -1.28
N LEU A 17 -19.20 10.99 -0.68
CA LEU A 17 -19.77 9.82 -1.35
C LEU A 17 -21.15 10.18 -1.91
N THR A 18 -21.36 9.88 -3.19
CA THR A 18 -22.69 9.89 -3.80
C THR A 18 -23.58 8.83 -3.15
N THR A 19 -24.90 8.96 -3.29
CA THR A 19 -25.84 7.93 -2.80
C THR A 19 -25.53 6.57 -3.42
N GLU A 20 -25.21 6.56 -4.72
CA GLU A 20 -24.81 5.35 -5.46
C GLU A 20 -23.56 4.69 -4.86
N ASN A 21 -22.50 5.47 -4.60
CA ASN A 21 -21.28 4.94 -3.98
C ASN A 21 -21.54 4.37 -2.58
N LYS A 22 -22.54 4.87 -1.86
CA LYS A 22 -22.93 4.29 -0.56
C LYS A 22 -23.64 2.95 -0.77
N HIS A 23 -24.55 2.88 -1.75
CA HIS A 23 -25.29 1.66 -2.06
C HIS A 23 -24.35 0.52 -2.48
N MET A 24 -23.48 0.77 -3.47
CA MET A 24 -22.49 -0.21 -3.92
C MET A 24 -21.59 -0.72 -2.79
N ARG A 25 -21.21 0.16 -1.84
CA ARG A 25 -20.40 -0.24 -0.69
C ARG A 25 -21.17 -1.14 0.28
N VAL A 26 -22.46 -0.92 0.46
CA VAL A 26 -23.33 -1.76 1.29
C VAL A 26 -23.50 -3.12 0.63
N GLU A 27 -23.85 -3.15 -0.66
CA GLU A 27 -23.97 -4.40 -1.43
C GLU A 27 -22.67 -5.22 -1.42
N HIS A 28 -21.53 -4.54 -1.58
CA HIS A 28 -20.22 -5.19 -1.48
C HIS A 28 -19.95 -5.81 -0.10
N VAL A 29 -20.41 -5.21 1.00
CA VAL A 29 -20.25 -5.79 2.33
C VAL A 29 -21.22 -6.96 2.53
N LEU A 30 -22.45 -6.83 2.05
CA LEU A 30 -23.47 -7.88 2.13
C LEU A 30 -23.04 -9.15 1.38
N SER A 31 -22.30 -9.04 0.28
CA SER A 31 -21.82 -10.21 -0.47
C SER A 31 -20.81 -11.09 0.29
N TYR A 32 -20.25 -10.60 1.40
CA TYR A 32 -19.39 -11.40 2.28
C TYR A 32 -20.13 -11.96 3.50
N ILE A 33 -21.43 -11.74 3.62
CA ILE A 33 -22.23 -12.30 4.71
C ILE A 33 -22.93 -13.55 4.19
N ASP A 34 -22.79 -14.65 4.94
CA ASP A 34 -23.59 -15.84 4.72
C ASP A 34 -25.00 -15.61 5.26
N ASP A 35 -26.00 -15.58 4.38
CA ASP A 35 -27.41 -15.35 4.74
C ASP A 35 -27.99 -16.41 5.69
N ALA A 36 -27.44 -17.64 5.69
CA ALA A 36 -27.94 -18.70 6.55
C ALA A 36 -27.41 -18.55 7.98
N ILE A 37 -26.11 -18.31 8.12
CA ILE A 37 -25.40 -18.32 9.41
C ILE A 37 -25.25 -16.89 9.98
N HIS A 38 -25.51 -15.87 9.16
CA HIS A 38 -25.30 -14.45 9.47
C HIS A 38 -23.86 -14.14 9.91
N ASN A 39 -22.90 -14.92 9.41
CA ASN A 39 -21.47 -14.76 9.69
C ASN A 39 -20.77 -14.19 8.46
N PHE A 40 -19.73 -13.40 8.71
CA PHE A 40 -18.84 -12.98 7.64
C PHE A 40 -18.01 -14.14 7.13
N GLU A 41 -17.81 -14.20 5.82
CA GLU A 41 -16.87 -15.10 5.18
C GLU A 41 -15.48 -14.90 5.81
N PRO A 42 -14.77 -15.99 6.17
CA PRO A 42 -13.49 -15.87 6.87
C PRO A 42 -12.37 -15.30 5.98
N MET A 43 -12.58 -15.10 4.67
CA MET A 43 -11.62 -14.50 3.75
C MET A 43 -10.24 -15.18 3.76
N GLU A 44 -10.18 -16.49 4.04
CA GLU A 44 -8.90 -17.22 4.10
C GLU A 44 -8.22 -17.37 2.74
N ASN A 45 -9.01 -17.29 1.67
CA ASN A 45 -8.57 -17.38 0.27
C ASN A 45 -8.60 -16.03 -0.45
N VAL A 46 -8.50 -14.93 0.31
CA VAL A 46 -8.49 -13.57 -0.24
C VAL A 46 -7.08 -12.99 -0.15
N ILE A 47 -6.59 -12.49 -1.28
CA ILE A 47 -5.35 -11.72 -1.37
C ILE A 47 -5.72 -10.28 -1.67
N HIS A 48 -5.33 -9.39 -0.77
CA HIS A 48 -5.46 -7.95 -0.94
C HIS A 48 -4.23 -7.39 -1.63
N ILE A 49 -4.45 -6.61 -2.68
CA ILE A 49 -3.38 -5.94 -3.43
C ILE A 49 -3.63 -4.44 -3.40
N ASP A 50 -2.59 -3.67 -3.09
CA ASP A 50 -2.64 -2.20 -3.06
C ASP A 50 -1.40 -1.59 -3.72
N GLU A 51 -1.58 -0.47 -4.40
CA GLU A 51 -0.52 0.35 -4.95
C GLU A 51 -0.30 1.59 -4.09
N LYS A 52 0.94 1.79 -3.65
CA LYS A 52 1.26 2.91 -2.77
C LYS A 52 2.53 3.64 -3.15
N TRP A 53 2.43 4.96 -3.24
CA TRP A 53 3.57 5.85 -3.40
C TRP A 53 4.27 6.10 -2.06
N PHE A 54 5.56 5.80 -2.02
CA PHE A 54 6.44 6.14 -0.90
C PHE A 54 7.36 7.28 -1.32
N ASN A 55 7.40 8.34 -0.51
CA ASN A 55 8.40 9.38 -0.69
C ASN A 55 9.74 8.85 -0.18
N GLN A 56 10.83 9.08 -0.92
CA GLN A 56 12.18 8.73 -0.47
C GLN A 56 12.56 9.45 0.84
N ASP A 57 11.92 10.59 1.12
CA ASP A 57 12.26 11.44 2.25
C ASP A 57 11.03 12.18 2.81
N THR A 58 11.15 12.73 4.02
CA THR A 58 10.10 13.50 4.69
C THR A 58 10.39 15.01 4.63
N ASN A 59 9.33 15.82 4.71
CA ASN A 59 9.47 17.29 4.72
C ASN A 59 10.23 17.80 5.95
N THR A 60 10.05 17.13 7.08
CA THR A 60 10.75 17.42 8.33
C THR A 60 11.32 16.10 8.84
N ARG A 61 12.57 16.12 9.27
CA ARG A 61 13.24 14.98 9.89
C ARG A 61 13.99 15.49 11.11
N THR A 62 13.76 14.84 12.24
CA THR A 62 14.50 15.12 13.47
C THR A 62 15.78 14.33 13.44
N TYR A 63 16.89 14.99 13.75
CA TYR A 63 18.19 14.36 13.89
C TYR A 63 18.69 14.57 15.32
N MET A 64 19.45 13.61 15.83
CA MET A 64 20.18 13.71 17.09
C MET A 64 21.66 13.78 16.73
N PHE A 65 22.35 14.84 17.15
CA PHE A 65 23.78 15.07 16.87
C PHE A 65 24.58 15.14 18.16
N LEU A 66 25.86 14.81 18.04
CA LEU A 66 26.85 15.04 19.08
C LEU A 66 27.33 16.49 19.05
N GLU A 67 27.88 16.96 20.18
CA GLU A 67 28.37 18.33 20.32
C GLU A 67 29.56 18.56 19.36
N GLY A 68 29.42 19.49 18.42
CA GLY A 68 30.43 19.81 17.40
C GLY A 68 30.20 19.19 16.00
N GLU A 69 29.19 18.33 15.83
CA GLU A 69 28.87 17.75 14.52
C GLU A 69 28.04 18.72 13.67
N PRO A 70 28.40 18.97 12.39
CA PRO A 70 27.62 19.83 11.51
C PRO A 70 26.29 19.17 11.11
N SER A 71 25.22 19.97 11.05
CA SER A 71 23.92 19.46 10.60
C SER A 71 23.97 19.05 9.11
N PRO A 72 23.30 17.96 8.72
CA PRO A 72 23.20 17.53 7.33
C PRO A 72 22.38 18.53 6.53
N GLN A 73 23.00 19.09 5.51
CA GLN A 73 22.34 20.00 4.58
C GLN A 73 21.39 19.21 3.66
N ARG A 74 20.12 19.62 3.63
CA ARG A 74 19.07 18.99 2.81
C ARG A 74 18.33 20.06 2.02
N ASP A 75 18.89 20.41 0.87
CA ASP A 75 18.32 21.44 0.03
C ASP A 75 17.46 20.84 -1.08
N ARG A 76 16.25 21.38 -1.19
CA ARG A 76 15.34 21.04 -2.28
C ARG A 76 14.45 22.22 -2.62
N LYS A 77 14.12 22.37 -3.90
CA LYS A 77 13.27 23.48 -4.38
C LYS A 77 11.86 23.45 -3.78
N SER A 78 11.29 22.27 -3.57
CA SER A 78 9.99 22.09 -2.90
C SER A 78 9.77 20.62 -2.48
N LYS A 79 8.77 20.39 -1.62
CA LYS A 79 8.31 19.04 -1.22
C LYS A 79 7.88 18.17 -2.41
N ASN A 80 7.33 18.79 -3.46
CA ASN A 80 6.87 18.07 -4.64
C ASN A 80 8.02 17.48 -5.46
N PHE A 81 9.24 17.96 -5.25
CA PHE A 81 10.42 17.44 -5.94
C PHE A 81 11.02 16.21 -5.25
N ILE A 82 10.49 15.77 -4.10
CA ILE A 82 10.93 14.53 -3.42
C ILE A 82 10.59 13.33 -4.30
N PRO A 83 11.55 12.43 -4.62
CA PRO A 83 11.31 11.33 -5.53
C PRO A 83 10.38 10.38 -4.82
N LYS A 84 9.45 9.83 -5.60
CA LYS A 84 8.47 8.89 -5.12
C LYS A 84 8.67 7.59 -5.86
N THR A 85 8.62 6.50 -5.13
CA THR A 85 8.63 5.16 -5.69
C THR A 85 7.28 4.53 -5.41
N MET A 86 6.65 3.98 -6.44
CA MET A 86 5.41 3.24 -6.30
C MET A 86 5.73 1.79 -5.96
N PHE A 87 5.01 1.23 -5.00
CA PHE A 87 5.13 -0.17 -4.63
C PHE A 87 3.78 -0.84 -4.73
N LEU A 88 3.76 -2.05 -5.30
CA LEU A 88 2.66 -2.97 -5.24
C LEU A 88 2.88 -3.88 -4.01
N ALA A 89 1.91 -3.97 -3.11
CA ALA A 89 1.97 -4.85 -1.95
C ALA A 89 0.83 -5.85 -1.99
N ALA A 90 1.14 -7.13 -1.73
CA ALA A 90 0.15 -8.19 -1.60
C ALA A 90 0.16 -8.77 -0.18
N VAL A 91 -1.02 -8.83 0.44
CA VAL A 91 -1.22 -9.33 1.80
C VAL A 91 -2.50 -10.16 1.86
N ALA A 92 -2.44 -11.33 2.49
CA ALA A 92 -3.60 -12.14 2.84
C ALA A 92 -3.85 -12.07 4.35
N ARG A 93 -4.97 -12.64 4.79
CA ARG A 93 -5.31 -12.72 6.22
C ARG A 93 -4.26 -13.53 7.01
N PRO A 94 -3.69 -13.00 8.11
CA PRO A 94 -2.82 -13.78 8.99
C PRO A 94 -3.59 -14.95 9.59
N ARG A 95 -3.02 -16.16 9.54
CA ARG A 95 -3.65 -17.40 10.02
C ARG A 95 -2.62 -18.33 10.65
N TYR A 96 -3.09 -19.22 11.50
CA TYR A 96 -2.24 -20.25 12.09
C TYR A 96 -2.12 -21.43 11.13
N ASP A 97 -0.89 -21.87 10.87
CA ASP A 97 -0.59 -23.06 10.08
C ASP A 97 -0.36 -24.24 11.04
N PHE A 98 -1.29 -25.21 11.02
CA PHE A 98 -1.23 -26.40 11.85
C PHE A 98 -0.09 -27.35 11.45
N HIS A 99 0.31 -27.38 10.18
CA HIS A 99 1.40 -28.23 9.69
C HIS A 99 2.75 -27.70 10.16
N ARG A 100 2.94 -26.38 10.03
CA ARG A 100 4.19 -25.71 10.44
C ARG A 100 4.21 -25.33 11.92
N LYS A 101 3.09 -25.53 12.64
CA LYS A 101 2.87 -25.11 14.04
C LYS A 101 3.30 -23.65 14.28
N CYS A 102 3.00 -22.78 13.32
CA CYS A 102 3.45 -21.40 13.34
C CYS A 102 2.36 -20.45 12.81
N ARG A 103 2.44 -19.18 13.20
CA ARG A 103 1.51 -18.16 12.71
C ARG A 103 2.05 -17.58 11.41
N TRP A 104 1.34 -17.79 10.31
CA TRP A 104 1.64 -17.12 9.05
C TRP A 104 1.20 -15.66 9.14
N SER A 105 2.12 -14.75 8.80
CA SER A 105 1.90 -13.31 8.91
C SER A 105 0.95 -12.74 7.86
N GLY A 106 0.60 -13.52 6.83
CA GLY A 106 -0.21 -13.06 5.70
C GLY A 106 0.55 -12.18 4.70
N LYS A 107 1.80 -11.81 4.97
CA LYS A 107 2.62 -11.03 4.04
C LYS A 107 3.06 -11.92 2.87
N ILE A 108 2.70 -11.53 1.65
CA ILE A 108 3.10 -12.25 0.44
C ILE A 108 4.32 -11.58 -0.19
N GLY A 109 4.26 -10.27 -0.42
CA GLY A 109 5.37 -9.56 -1.02
C GLY A 109 5.12 -8.06 -1.20
N ILE A 110 6.20 -7.35 -1.54
CA ILE A 110 6.20 -5.96 -1.96
C ILE A 110 7.14 -5.83 -3.15
N TRP A 111 6.69 -5.15 -4.20
CA TRP A 111 7.44 -5.00 -5.46
C TRP A 111 7.47 -3.54 -5.84
N ALA A 112 8.66 -3.01 -6.15
CA ALA A 112 8.78 -1.66 -6.69
C ALA A 112 8.31 -1.65 -8.15
N LEU A 113 7.39 -0.74 -8.48
CA LEU A 113 7.02 -0.45 -9.85
C LEU A 113 7.96 0.64 -10.36
N THR A 114 9.08 0.21 -10.92
CA THR A 114 10.12 1.08 -11.50
C THR A 114 10.24 0.80 -13.00
N GLU A 115 10.36 1.86 -13.80
CA GLU A 115 10.82 1.75 -15.18
C GLU A 115 12.35 1.81 -15.17
N ASP A 116 13.00 0.79 -15.72
CA ASP A 116 14.43 0.86 -16.04
C ASP A 116 14.61 1.80 -17.23
N SER A 117 14.79 3.10 -16.95
CA SER A 117 15.28 4.02 -17.96
C SER A 117 16.79 3.92 -17.99
N ASP A 118 17.36 3.50 -19.12
CA ASP A 118 18.80 3.63 -19.38
C ASP A 118 19.25 5.06 -19.03
N ALA A 119 20.33 5.17 -18.26
CA ALA A 119 20.89 6.45 -17.85
C ALA A 119 21.36 7.23 -19.07
N THR A 120 20.50 8.09 -19.61
CA THR A 120 20.90 9.08 -20.61
C THR A 120 21.58 10.24 -19.89
N PRO A 121 22.72 10.76 -20.40
CA PRO A 121 23.37 11.92 -19.81
C PRO A 121 22.37 13.08 -19.70
N PHE A 122 22.33 13.67 -18.51
CA PHE A 122 21.39 14.70 -18.07
C PHE A 122 21.27 15.85 -19.08
N SER A 123 20.15 15.91 -19.83
CA SER A 123 19.77 17.09 -20.61
C SER A 123 18.56 17.76 -19.96
N PHE A 124 18.69 19.06 -19.68
CA PHE A 124 17.80 19.87 -18.85
C PHE A 124 16.41 20.14 -19.46
N LYS A 125 15.94 19.33 -20.43
CA LYS A 125 14.68 19.55 -21.14
C LYS A 125 13.98 18.25 -21.51
N LYS A 126 13.29 17.64 -20.54
CA LYS A 126 12.09 16.85 -20.85
C LYS A 126 11.01 17.20 -19.84
N THR A 127 9.97 17.86 -20.33
CA THR A 127 8.63 17.84 -19.74
C THR A 127 8.33 16.38 -19.41
N MET A 128 8.01 16.06 -18.14
CA MET A 128 7.61 14.70 -17.80
C MET A 128 6.43 14.33 -18.70
N PRO A 129 6.56 13.33 -19.60
CA PRO A 129 5.38 12.85 -20.30
C PRO A 129 4.42 12.29 -19.25
N SER A 130 3.13 12.49 -19.46
CA SER A 130 2.07 11.83 -18.70
C SER A 130 2.42 10.35 -18.56
N PRO A 131 2.31 9.72 -17.38
CA PRO A 131 2.60 8.31 -17.23
C PRO A 131 1.57 7.52 -18.05
N ILE A 132 1.96 7.16 -19.26
CA ILE A 132 1.26 6.18 -20.07
C ILE A 132 1.64 4.84 -19.45
N PHE A 133 0.71 4.25 -18.70
CA PHE A 133 0.81 2.88 -18.23
C PHE A 133 0.95 1.96 -19.45
N ARG A 134 2.18 1.65 -19.84
CA ARG A 134 2.47 0.44 -20.61
C ARG A 134 2.58 -0.68 -19.61
N HIS A 135 2.03 -1.85 -19.94
CA HIS A 135 2.09 -3.04 -19.10
C HIS A 135 3.54 -3.32 -18.69
N LEU A 136 3.94 -2.87 -17.48
CA LEU A 136 5.20 -3.23 -16.88
C LEU A 136 5.02 -4.67 -16.41
N THR A 137 5.52 -5.60 -17.23
CA THR A 137 5.69 -6.97 -16.78
C THR A 137 6.68 -6.93 -15.61
N PRO A 138 6.40 -7.63 -14.49
CA PRO A 138 7.38 -7.75 -13.43
C PRO A 138 8.62 -8.38 -14.05
N THR A 139 9.73 -7.64 -14.14
CA THR A 139 10.98 -8.11 -14.81
C THR A 139 11.68 -9.24 -14.07
N PHE A 140 11.03 -9.84 -13.08
CA PHE A 140 11.46 -11.08 -12.47
C PHE A 140 10.23 -11.82 -11.97
N TRP A 141 9.68 -12.71 -12.81
CA TRP A 141 8.77 -13.76 -12.34
C TRP A 141 9.67 -14.90 -11.82
N PRO A 142 9.92 -15.04 -10.51
CA PRO A 142 10.81 -16.09 -10.05
C PRO A 142 10.12 -17.42 -10.29
N LEU A 143 10.93 -18.40 -10.70
CA LEU A 143 10.67 -19.85 -10.69
C LEU A 143 10.20 -20.41 -9.31
N GLY A 144 9.80 -19.56 -8.38
CA GLY A 144 9.30 -19.85 -7.03
C GLY A 144 7.78 -19.86 -6.89
N TRP A 145 7.00 -19.78 -7.96
CA TRP A 145 5.55 -20.06 -7.92
C TRP A 145 5.22 -21.50 -7.50
N LYS A 146 6.23 -22.37 -7.31
CA LYS A 146 6.07 -23.68 -6.66
C LYS A 146 5.85 -23.62 -5.15
N GLU A 147 6.08 -22.49 -4.47
CA GLU A 147 5.79 -22.37 -3.03
C GLU A 147 4.39 -21.83 -2.70
N ALA A 148 3.61 -21.43 -3.72
CA ALA A 148 2.18 -21.17 -3.56
C ALA A 148 1.33 -22.46 -3.52
N GLY A 149 1.97 -23.64 -3.47
CA GLY A 149 1.31 -24.94 -3.29
C GLY A 149 0.77 -25.21 -1.88
N GLN A 150 0.57 -24.19 -1.04
CA GLN A 150 0.11 -24.35 0.36
C GLN A 150 -1.08 -23.47 0.72
N PHE A 151 -1.88 -23.04 -0.27
CA PHE A 151 -3.27 -22.67 0.01
C PHE A 151 -4.03 -23.98 0.25
N GLY A 152 -4.30 -24.31 1.51
CA GLY A 152 -4.99 -25.54 1.94
C GLY A 152 -6.47 -25.63 1.55
N SER A 153 -6.84 -25.17 0.36
CA SER A 153 -8.17 -25.36 -0.22
C SER A 153 -8.03 -25.50 -1.73
N SER A 154 -8.81 -26.40 -2.32
CA SER A 154 -8.84 -26.73 -3.75
C SER A 154 -9.25 -25.58 -4.71
N SER A 155 -9.44 -24.36 -4.21
CA SER A 155 -9.89 -23.20 -4.98
C SER A 155 -8.80 -22.15 -5.14
N SER A 156 -8.70 -21.59 -6.36
CA SER A 156 -7.82 -20.46 -6.68
C SER A 156 -8.13 -19.26 -5.78
N PRO A 157 -7.11 -18.51 -5.31
CA PRO A 157 -7.34 -17.36 -4.44
C PRO A 157 -8.08 -16.25 -5.17
N ARG A 158 -9.01 -15.58 -4.47
CA ARG A 158 -9.66 -14.36 -4.97
C ARG A 158 -8.75 -13.16 -4.72
N ILE A 159 -8.45 -12.42 -5.78
CA ILE A 159 -7.65 -11.19 -5.73
C ILE A 159 -8.60 -10.00 -5.58
N LEU A 160 -8.43 -9.22 -4.53
CA LEU A 160 -9.17 -7.99 -4.30
C LEU A 160 -8.22 -6.78 -4.35
N PRO A 161 -8.35 -5.88 -5.33
CA PRO A 161 -7.72 -4.58 -5.26
C PRO A 161 -8.35 -3.76 -4.11
N ILE A 162 -7.52 -3.06 -3.34
CA ILE A 162 -7.95 -2.14 -2.28
C ILE A 162 -8.03 -0.71 -2.79
#